data_AF-A0A7Y2KHG4-F1
#
_entry.id   AF-A0A7Y2KHG4-F1
#
_cell.length_a   1.000
_cell.length_b   1.000
_cell.length_c   1.000
_cell.angle_alpha   90.00
_cell.angle_beta   90.00
_cell.angle_gamma   90.00
#
_symmetry.space_group_name_H-M   'P 1'
#
loop_
_entity.id
_entity.type
_entity.pdbx_description
1 polymer ?
#
loop_
_entity_poly.entity_id
_entity_poly.type
_entity_poly.pdbx_seq_one_letter_code
_entity_poly.pdbx_strand_id
1 'polypeptide(L)'
;GHSEHDRATYRSEEELITWESRDPIERWEVYLEKRKYDLAAIKEEVGEKVKKIVEDAVVFAEASPVPEGPEAMEDLYATPITEG
;
A
#
# COMPACT_ATOMS: atom_id res chain seq x y z
N GLY A 1 5.87 -11.71 4.49
CA GLY A 1 4.92 -12.76 4.92
C GLY A 1 3.58 -12.12 5.12
N HIS A 2 2.82 -12.55 6.11
CA HIS A 2 1.53 -11.95 6.45
C HIS A 2 1.63 -10.47 6.84
N SER A 3 2.78 -10.06 7.39
CA SER A 3 3.10 -8.68 7.73
C SER A 3 4.59 -8.42 7.56
N GLU A 4 5.03 -7.17 7.80
CA GLU A 4 6.44 -6.75 7.81
C GLU A 4 7.32 -7.64 8.70
N HIS A 5 6.79 -8.07 9.85
CA HIS A 5 7.51 -8.87 10.84
C HIS A 5 7.48 -10.37 10.56
N ASP A 6 6.68 -10.81 9.58
CA ASP A 6 6.54 -12.22 9.24
C ASP A 6 7.39 -12.59 8.03
N ARG A 7 8.37 -13.47 8.26
CA ARG A 7 9.31 -13.94 7.25
C ARG A 7 8.75 -15.02 6.32
N ALA A 8 7.50 -15.47 6.49
CA ALA A 8 6.83 -16.47 5.67
C ALA A 8 7.54 -17.84 5.61
N THR A 9 8.20 -18.28 6.68
CA THR A 9 8.98 -19.53 6.70
C THR A 9 8.12 -20.81 6.62
N TYR A 10 6.80 -20.67 6.62
CA TYR A 10 5.82 -21.77 6.64
C TYR A 10 5.31 -22.17 5.24
N ARG A 11 5.73 -21.47 4.17
CA ARG A 11 5.39 -21.84 2.77
C ARG A 11 6.63 -22.30 2.01
N SER A 12 6.44 -23.09 0.97
CA SER A 12 7.54 -23.49 0.09
C SER A 12 7.86 -22.41 -0.95
N GLU A 13 9.09 -22.43 -1.44
CA GLU A 13 9.51 -21.57 -2.56
C GLU A 13 8.81 -21.95 -3.87
N GLU A 14 8.53 -23.24 -4.07
CA GLU A 14 7.77 -23.73 -5.23
C GLU A 14 6.34 -23.18 -5.27
N GLU A 15 5.66 -23.13 -4.12
CA GLU A 15 4.33 -22.52 -4.01
C GLU A 15 4.39 -21.03 -4.37
N LEU A 16 5.39 -20.31 -3.85
CA LEU A 16 5.59 -18.89 -4.14
C LEU A 16 5.74 -18.65 -5.65
N ILE A 17 6.69 -19.34 -6.30
CA ILE A 17 6.96 -19.20 -7.74
C ILE A 17 5.71 -19.56 -8.56
N THR A 18 4.98 -20.60 -8.16
CA THR A 18 3.75 -21.02 -8.84
C THR A 18 2.71 -19.89 -8.86
N TRP A 19 2.57 -19.16 -7.75
CA TRP A 19 1.63 -18.03 -7.66
C TRP A 19 2.16 -16.76 -8.31
N GLU A 20 3.47 -16.50 -8.26
CA GLU A 20 4.11 -15.39 -8.94
C GLU A 20 3.88 -15.47 -10.46
N SER A 21 3.97 -16.66 -11.05
CA SER A 21 3.65 -16.90 -12.48
C SER A 21 2.21 -16.56 -12.88
N ARG A 22 1.35 -16.27 -11.90
CA ARG A 22 -0.06 -15.93 -12.08
C ARG A 22 -0.35 -14.46 -11.78
N ASP A 23 0.69 -13.61 -11.76
CA ASP A 23 0.57 -12.19 -11.47
C ASP A 23 -0.56 -11.54 -12.29
N PRO A 24 -1.59 -10.96 -11.64
CA PRO A 24 -2.66 -10.26 -12.34
C PRO A 24 -2.19 -9.03 -13.13
N ILE A 25 -1.11 -8.37 -12.71
CA ILE A 25 -0.53 -7.21 -13.40
C ILE A 25 0.01 -7.66 -14.75
N GLU A 26 0.92 -8.63 -14.78
CA GLU A 26 1.48 -9.16 -16.04
C GLU A 26 0.39 -9.69 -16.98
N ARG A 27 -0.63 -10.37 -16.43
CA ARG A 27 -1.77 -10.85 -17.23
C ARG A 27 -2.56 -9.72 -17.87
N TRP A 28 -2.75 -8.63 -17.13
CA TRP A 28 -3.47 -7.46 -17.62
C TRP A 28 -2.66 -6.69 -18.67
N GLU A 29 -1.36 -6.56 -18.47
CA GLU A 29 -0.42 -5.98 -19.42
C GLU A 29 -0.49 -6.68 -20.78
N VAL A 30 -0.38 -8.01 -20.80
CA VAL A 30 -0.52 -8.80 -22.03
C VAL A 30 -1.90 -8.60 -22.69
N TYR A 31 -2.96 -8.43 -21.90
CA TYR A 31 -4.31 -8.16 -22.42
C TYR A 31 -4.39 -6.78 -23.11
N LEU A 32 -3.72 -5.77 -22.57
CA LEU A 32 -3.68 -4.41 -23.11
C LEU A 32 -2.83 -4.34 -24.38
N GLU A 33 -1.67 -4.99 -24.39
CA GLU A 33 -0.81 -5.09 -25.59
C GLU A 33 -1.54 -5.76 -26.75
N LYS A 34 -2.28 -6.85 -26.49
CA LYS A 34 -3.13 -7.51 -27.50
C LYS A 34 -4.20 -6.59 -28.08
N ARG A 35 -4.62 -5.57 -27.34
CA ARG A 35 -5.56 -4.53 -27.78
C ARG A 35 -4.87 -3.31 -28.40
N LYS A 36 -3.56 -3.35 -28.57
CA LYS A 36 -2.73 -2.29 -29.16
C LYS A 36 -2.76 -0.98 -28.35
N TYR A 37 -2.95 -1.07 -27.03
CA TYR A 37 -2.65 0.06 -26.16
C TYR A 37 -1.14 0.26 -26.06
N ASP A 38 -0.72 1.51 -25.88
CA ASP A 38 0.67 1.84 -25.60
C ASP A 38 0.98 1.56 -24.13
N LEU A 39 1.33 0.30 -23.85
CA LEU A 39 1.60 -0.13 -22.49
C LEU A 39 2.82 0.59 -21.89
N ALA A 40 3.83 0.91 -22.71
CA ALA A 40 5.03 1.60 -22.24
C ALA A 40 4.67 3.00 -21.71
N ALA A 41 3.90 3.76 -22.49
CA ALA A 41 3.43 5.08 -22.06
C ALA A 41 2.55 5.01 -20.81
N ILE A 42 1.64 4.04 -20.72
CA ILE A 42 0.77 3.85 -19.55
C ILE A 42 1.60 3.53 -18.30
N LYS A 43 2.59 2.64 -18.41
CA LYS A 43 3.46 2.27 -17.29
C LYS A 43 4.26 3.47 -16.77
N GLU A 44 4.81 4.26 -17.68
CA GLU A 44 5.56 5.46 -17.35
C GLU A 44 4.66 6.47 -16.62
N GLU A 45 3.52 6.84 -17.22
CA GLU A 45 2.59 7.81 -16.65
C GLU A 45 2.09 7.37 -15.26
N VAL A 46 1.63 6.12 -15.14
CA VAL A 46 1.08 5.60 -13.88
C VAL A 46 2.19 5.46 -12.84
N GLY A 47 3.37 4.99 -13.23
CA GLY A 47 4.51 4.83 -12.34
C GLY A 47 4.95 6.16 -11.71
N GLU A 48 5.14 7.20 -12.53
CA GLU A 48 5.49 8.54 -12.05
C GLU A 48 4.41 9.11 -11.13
N LYS A 49 3.15 8.97 -11.52
CA LYS A 49 2.01 9.44 -10.73
C LYS A 49 1.92 8.75 -9.36
N VAL A 50 2.02 7.42 -9.32
CA VAL A 50 1.97 6.66 -8.06
C VAL A 50 3.15 7.02 -7.17
N LYS A 51 4.36 7.10 -7.74
CA LYS A 51 5.55 7.48 -6.99
C LYS A 51 5.38 8.83 -6.30
N LYS A 52 4.92 9.85 -7.05
CA LYS A 52 4.66 11.17 -6.49
C LYS A 52 3.62 11.15 -5.38
N ILE A 53 2.50 10.44 -5.57
CA ILE A 53 1.45 10.32 -4.55
C ILE A 53 1.99 9.70 -3.26
N VAL A 54 2.79 8.64 -3.37
CA VAL A 54 3.38 7.97 -2.20
C VAL A 54 4.39 8.89 -1.50
N GLU A 55 5.26 9.57 -2.25
CA GLU A 55 6.21 10.53 -1.70
C GLU A 55 5.51 11.68 -0.96
N ASP A 56 4.51 12.31 -1.59
CA ASP A 56 3.74 13.39 -0.99
C ASP A 56 3.00 12.92 0.29
N ALA A 57 2.46 11.69 0.28
CA ALA A 57 1.78 11.12 1.45
C ALA A 57 2.75 10.84 2.62
N VAL A 58 3.96 10.36 2.33
CA VAL A 58 5.00 10.13 3.35
C VAL A 58 5.45 11.46 3.94
N VAL A 59 5.73 12.47 3.11
CA VAL A 59 6.12 13.81 3.59
C VAL A 59 5.03 14.41 4.48
N PHE A 60 3.75 14.28 4.08
CA PHE A 60 2.64 14.74 4.89
C PHE A 60 2.56 14.02 6.25
N ALA A 61 2.72 12.70 6.25
CA ALA A 61 2.67 11.90 7.48
C ALA A 61 3.84 12.24 8.42
N GLU A 62 5.05 12.40 7.91
CA GLU A 62 6.24 12.76 8.70
C GLU A 62 6.20 14.20 9.23
N ALA A 63 5.60 15.13 8.48
CA ALA A 63 5.42 16.52 8.90
C ALA A 63 4.25 16.71 9.88
N SER A 64 3.39 15.71 10.03
CA SER A 64 2.25 15.77 10.95
C SER A 64 2.73 15.71 12.40
N PRO A 65 2.19 16.56 13.29
CA PRO A 65 2.57 16.52 14.70
C PRO A 65 2.20 15.18 15.33
N VAL A 66 2.99 14.75 16.31
CA VAL A 66 2.59 13.64 17.17
C VAL A 66 1.34 14.04 17.97
N PRO A 67 0.40 13.11 18.22
CA PRO A 67 -0.76 13.40 19.05
C PRO A 67 -0.32 13.77 20.46
N GLU A 68 -1.03 14.70 21.09
CA GLU A 68 -0.82 15.02 22.50
C GLU A 68 -1.25 13.86 23.40
N GLY A 69 -0.61 13.71 24.56
CA GLY A 69 -0.94 12.64 25.52
C GLY A 69 -2.43 12.54 25.87
N PRO A 70 -3.14 13.67 26.11
CA PRO A 70 -4.59 13.65 26.37
C PRO A 70 -5.44 13.13 25.22
N GLU A 71 -5.00 13.26 23.96
CA GLU A 71 -5.74 12.76 22.78
C GLU A 71 -5.95 11.24 22.83
N ALA A 72 -5.11 10.51 23.57
CA ALA A 72 -5.28 9.06 23.77
C ALA A 72 -6.58 8.67 24.50
N MET A 73 -7.23 9.62 25.21
CA MET A 73 -8.49 9.41 25.92
C MET A 73 -9.71 9.87 25.12
N GLU A 74 -9.49 10.59 24.02
CA GLU A 74 -10.55 10.96 23.10
C GLU A 74 -11.13 9.71 22.43
N ASP A 75 -12.38 9.80 21.97
CA ASP A 75 -13.14 8.69 21.34
C ASP A 75 -13.37 7.42 22.18
N LEU A 76 -12.97 7.38 23.45
CA LEU A 76 -13.28 6.27 24.35
C LEU A 76 -14.79 6.18 24.66
N TYR A 77 -15.46 7.33 24.78
CA TYR A 77 -16.90 7.46 24.95
C TYR A 77 -17.43 8.57 24.05
N ALA A 78 -18.67 8.43 23.59
CA ALA A 78 -19.34 9.46 22.78
C ALA A 78 -19.50 10.81 23.50
N THR A 79 -19.53 10.79 24.84
CA THR A 79 -19.49 11.99 25.69
C THR A 79 -18.12 12.04 26.38
N PRO A 80 -17.33 13.10 26.20
CA PRO A 80 -16.04 13.24 26.87
C PRO A 80 -16.20 13.18 28.39
N ILE A 81 -15.30 12.44 29.05
CA ILE A 81 -15.23 12.44 30.51
C ILE A 81 -14.49 13.71 30.92
N THR A 82 -15.20 14.68 31.49
CA THR A 82 -14.56 15.83 32.14
C THR A 82 -14.03 15.39 33.50
N GLU A 83 -12.73 15.55 33.74
CA GLU A 83 -12.17 15.46 35.09
C GLU A 83 -12.88 16.50 35.99
N GLY A 84 -13.34 16.06 37.16
CA GLY A 84 -14.06 16.89 38.14
C GLY A 84 -13.13 17.61 39.10
#